data_AF-A0A963TDZ5-F1
#
_entry.id   AF-A0A963TDZ5-F1
#
_cell.length_a   1.000
_cell.length_b   1.000
_cell.length_c   1.000
_cell.angle_alpha   90.00
_cell.angle_beta   90.00
_cell.angle_gamma   90.00
#
_symmetry.space_group_name_H-M   'P 1'
#
loop_
_entity.id
_entity.type
_entity.pdbx_description
1 polymer ?
#
loop_
_entity_poly.entity_id
_entity_poly.type
_entity_poly.pdbx_seq_one_letter_code
_entity_poly.pdbx_strand_id
1 'polypeptide(L)'
;MSGMEAFAFTTLAKGVDLIQSQRAAKAQQAAEATAARNRIAQINQARAIEEKRRGEQLRRDQATARAQFGARGLSSASGSAGAVLQDLVNDSLEARRDAQTQDALQFQGITDSLAASRQQSLLEQSRAATRFFFDRFSSGLGAYKKAQEEKQPVIAAPAPTPTIPKTWPGSILV
;
A
#
# COMPACT_ATOMS: atom_id res chain seq x y z
N MET A 1 -14.90 1.76 45.29
CA MET A 1 -13.99 2.37 44.29
C MET A 1 -13.61 1.28 43.31
N SER A 2 -13.96 1.42 42.02
CA SER A 2 -13.79 0.31 41.04
C SER A 2 -13.66 0.74 39.57
N GLY A 3 -13.70 2.05 39.27
CA GLY A 3 -13.73 2.54 37.89
C GLY A 3 -12.38 2.63 37.17
N MET A 4 -11.26 2.83 37.89
CA MET A 4 -9.98 3.19 37.25
C MET A 4 -9.24 2.01 36.60
N GLU A 5 -9.28 0.82 37.17
CA GLU A 5 -8.41 -0.30 36.74
C GLU A 5 -8.77 -0.83 35.34
N ALA A 6 -10.05 -0.80 34.97
CA ALA A 6 -10.52 -1.19 33.64
C ALA A 6 -9.96 -0.32 32.51
N PHE A 7 -9.70 0.97 32.76
CA PHE A 7 -9.11 1.88 31.77
C PHE A 7 -7.59 1.68 31.60
N ALA A 8 -6.90 1.19 32.65
CA ALA A 8 -5.46 0.92 32.57
C ALA A 8 -5.16 -0.29 31.67
N PHE A 9 -5.86 -1.42 31.87
CA PHE A 9 -5.65 -2.61 31.04
C PHE A 9 -6.06 -2.41 29.57
N THR A 10 -7.19 -1.74 29.31
CA THR A 10 -7.67 -1.51 27.94
C THR A 10 -6.82 -0.52 27.14
N THR A 11 -6.11 0.40 27.81
CA THR A 11 -5.12 1.27 27.14
C THR A 11 -3.77 0.60 26.94
N LEU A 12 -3.33 -0.25 27.86
CA LEU A 12 -2.08 -1.02 27.72
C LEU A 12 -2.16 -2.00 26.53
N ALA A 13 -3.25 -2.77 26.41
CA ALA A 13 -3.44 -3.75 25.34
C ALA A 13 -3.37 -3.11 23.94
N LYS A 14 -4.14 -2.03 23.70
CA LYS A 14 -4.11 -1.26 22.44
C LYS A 14 -2.70 -0.75 22.07
N GLY A 15 -1.83 -0.51 23.05
CA GLY A 15 -0.44 -0.10 22.83
C GLY A 15 0.46 -1.22 22.27
N VAL A 16 0.26 -2.46 22.74
CA VAL A 16 1.03 -3.63 22.26
C VAL A 16 0.65 -3.97 20.83
N ASP A 17 -0.65 -3.98 20.51
CA ASP A 17 -1.15 -4.21 19.14
C ASP A 17 -0.60 -3.20 18.12
N LEU A 18 -0.42 -1.93 18.52
CA LEU A 18 0.18 -0.90 17.67
C LEU A 18 1.67 -1.19 17.37
N ILE A 19 2.43 -1.60 18.39
CA ILE A 19 3.86 -1.95 18.22
C ILE A 19 4.00 -3.22 17.36
N GLN A 20 3.13 -4.20 17.55
CA GLN A 20 3.15 -5.46 16.80
C GLN A 20 2.73 -5.27 15.34
N SER A 21 1.69 -4.47 15.07
CA SER A 21 1.28 -4.12 13.70
C SER A 21 2.32 -3.26 12.97
N GLN A 22 2.98 -2.31 13.63
CA GLN A 22 4.12 -1.58 13.02
C GLN A 22 5.30 -2.48 12.68
N ARG A 23 5.60 -3.49 13.52
CA ARG A 23 6.64 -4.49 13.22
C ARG A 23 6.25 -5.38 12.03
N ALA A 24 4.99 -5.82 11.96
CA ALA A 24 4.47 -6.59 10.83
C ALA A 24 4.54 -5.81 9.50
N ALA A 25 4.10 -4.55 9.49
CA ALA A 25 4.15 -3.68 8.31
C ALA A 25 5.59 -3.44 7.82
N LYS A 26 6.56 -3.23 8.72
CA LYS A 26 7.98 -3.11 8.36
C LYS A 26 8.55 -4.42 7.79
N ALA A 27 8.15 -5.57 8.33
CA ALA A 27 8.56 -6.87 7.81
C ALA A 27 7.99 -7.15 6.40
N GLN A 28 6.72 -6.78 6.15
CA GLN A 28 6.09 -6.86 4.84
C GLN A 28 6.79 -5.96 3.81
N GLN A 29 7.02 -4.69 4.13
CA GLN A 29 7.75 -3.76 3.24
C GLN A 29 9.18 -4.24 2.93
N ALA A 30 9.87 -4.87 3.88
CA ALA A 30 11.19 -5.46 3.66
C ALA A 30 11.13 -6.67 2.71
N ALA A 31 10.12 -7.54 2.86
CA ALA A 31 9.91 -8.70 1.99
C ALA A 31 9.48 -8.30 0.56
N GLU A 32 8.64 -7.27 0.41
CA GLU A 32 8.29 -6.69 -0.89
C GLU A 32 9.52 -6.09 -1.58
N ALA A 33 10.39 -5.41 -0.84
CA ALA A 33 11.61 -4.82 -1.39
C ALA A 33 12.62 -5.88 -1.87
N THR A 34 12.77 -7.01 -1.18
CA THR A 34 13.60 -8.14 -1.68
C THR A 34 12.91 -8.88 -2.83
N ALA A 35 11.60 -9.09 -2.79
CA ALA A 35 10.85 -9.68 -3.91
C ALA A 35 10.98 -8.84 -5.20
N ALA A 36 10.89 -7.50 -5.10
CA ALA A 36 11.08 -6.59 -6.22
C ALA A 36 12.51 -6.66 -6.78
N ARG A 37 13.53 -6.64 -5.91
CA ARG A 37 14.95 -6.82 -6.32
C ARG A 37 15.18 -8.15 -7.03
N ASN A 38 14.61 -9.24 -6.52
CA ASN A 38 14.75 -10.57 -7.11
C ASN A 38 14.08 -10.65 -8.48
N ARG A 39 12.89 -10.03 -8.67
CA ARG A 39 12.24 -9.92 -9.98
C ARG A 39 13.10 -9.13 -10.98
N ILE A 40 13.67 -7.99 -10.57
CA ILE A 40 14.58 -7.20 -11.42
C ILE A 40 15.82 -8.01 -11.81
N ALA A 41 16.42 -8.75 -10.88
CA ALA A 41 17.56 -9.61 -11.15
C ALA A 41 17.22 -10.73 -12.17
N GLN A 42 16.06 -11.39 -12.01
CA GLN A 42 15.58 -12.40 -12.95
C GLN A 42 15.32 -11.83 -14.36
N ILE A 43 14.70 -10.64 -14.46
CA ILE A 43 14.47 -9.95 -15.74
C ILE A 43 15.81 -9.65 -16.42
N ASN A 44 16.78 -9.09 -15.70
CA ASN A 44 18.10 -8.77 -16.24
C ASN A 44 18.86 -10.04 -16.70
N GLN A 45 18.75 -11.14 -15.94
CA GLN A 45 19.38 -12.41 -16.27
C GLN A 45 18.74 -13.07 -17.50
N ALA A 46 17.41 -12.99 -17.65
CA ALA A 46 16.70 -13.45 -18.84
C ALA A 46 17.09 -12.64 -20.09
N ARG A 47 17.17 -11.30 -19.98
CA ARG A 47 17.63 -10.42 -21.08
C ARG A 47 19.04 -10.78 -21.54
N ALA A 48 19.97 -10.99 -20.62
CA ALA A 48 21.37 -11.36 -20.95
C ALA A 48 21.51 -12.73 -21.65
N ILE A 49 20.53 -13.64 -21.49
CA ILE A 49 20.45 -14.91 -22.23
C ILE A 49 19.84 -14.68 -23.62
N GLU A 50 18.77 -13.90 -23.70
CA GLU A 50 18.05 -13.60 -24.94
C GLU A 50 18.89 -12.75 -25.91
N GLU A 51 19.67 -11.78 -25.44
CA GLU A 51 20.62 -11.03 -26.26
C GLU A 51 21.70 -11.92 -26.90
N LYS A 52 22.23 -12.89 -26.14
CA LYS A 52 23.18 -13.89 -26.66
C LYS A 52 22.52 -14.77 -27.71
N ARG A 53 21.33 -15.31 -27.41
CA ARG A 53 20.53 -16.12 -28.34
C ARG A 53 20.28 -15.38 -29.66
N ARG A 54 19.91 -14.09 -29.62
CA ARG A 54 19.71 -13.25 -30.82
C ARG A 54 21.02 -13.01 -31.58
N GLY A 55 22.14 -12.78 -30.89
CA GLY A 55 23.45 -12.67 -31.52
C GLY A 55 23.91 -13.96 -32.21
N GLU A 56 23.65 -15.12 -31.61
CA GLU A 56 23.91 -16.44 -32.19
C GLU A 56 22.95 -16.80 -33.32
N GLN A 57 21.70 -16.34 -33.26
CA GLN A 57 20.73 -16.46 -34.34
C GLN A 57 21.21 -15.69 -35.57
N LEU A 58 21.46 -14.38 -35.45
CA LEU A 58 21.96 -13.53 -36.54
C LEU A 58 23.25 -14.06 -37.18
N ARG A 59 24.20 -14.58 -36.39
CA ARG A 59 25.42 -15.21 -36.91
C ARG A 59 25.14 -16.46 -37.75
N ARG A 60 24.20 -17.32 -37.32
CA ARG A 60 23.79 -18.50 -38.07
C ARG A 60 23.04 -18.11 -39.34
N ASP A 61 22.13 -17.15 -39.26
CA ASP A 61 21.33 -16.71 -40.41
C ASP A 61 22.21 -16.06 -41.50
N GLN A 62 23.19 -15.23 -41.12
CA GLN A 62 24.21 -14.72 -42.04
C GLN A 62 25.09 -15.82 -42.65
N ALA A 63 25.50 -16.82 -41.85
CA ALA A 63 26.30 -17.94 -42.35
C ALA A 63 25.50 -18.81 -43.35
N THR A 64 24.24 -19.09 -43.04
CA THR A 64 23.29 -19.79 -43.91
C THR A 64 23.03 -19.02 -45.21
N ALA A 65 22.80 -17.70 -45.14
CA ALA A 65 22.63 -16.87 -46.34
C ALA A 65 23.89 -16.88 -47.22
N ARG A 66 25.09 -16.69 -46.65
CA ARG A 66 26.37 -16.79 -47.38
C ARG A 66 26.58 -18.17 -48.00
N ALA A 67 26.24 -19.25 -47.29
CA ALA A 67 26.31 -20.61 -47.82
C ALA A 67 25.33 -20.84 -48.99
N GLN A 68 24.11 -20.30 -48.92
CA GLN A 68 23.13 -20.36 -50.02
C GLN A 68 23.58 -19.56 -51.25
N PHE A 69 24.20 -18.40 -51.07
CA PHE A 69 24.76 -17.63 -52.19
C PHE A 69 25.96 -18.36 -52.82
N GLY A 70 26.90 -18.87 -52.01
CA GLY A 70 28.03 -19.68 -52.48
C GLY A 70 27.59 -20.94 -53.25
N ALA A 71 26.59 -21.66 -52.75
CA ALA A 71 26.01 -22.83 -53.41
C ALA A 71 25.30 -22.51 -54.75
N ARG A 72 24.99 -21.23 -55.01
CA ARG A 72 24.42 -20.73 -56.27
C ARG A 72 25.46 -20.02 -57.16
N GLY A 73 26.74 -20.05 -56.79
CA GLY A 73 27.82 -19.33 -57.49
C GLY A 73 27.77 -17.80 -57.34
N LEU A 74 26.93 -17.28 -56.43
CA LEU A 74 26.75 -15.86 -56.21
C LEU A 74 27.75 -15.34 -55.15
N SER A 75 28.53 -14.33 -55.50
CA SER A 75 29.41 -13.65 -54.54
C SER A 75 28.58 -12.80 -53.58
N SER A 76 28.68 -13.08 -52.28
CA SER A 76 28.04 -12.30 -51.21
C SER A 76 28.60 -10.87 -51.06
N ALA A 77 29.63 -10.51 -51.83
CA ALA A 77 30.27 -9.20 -51.79
C ALA A 77 29.84 -8.25 -52.94
N SER A 78 28.87 -8.64 -53.78
CA SER A 78 28.43 -7.81 -54.91
C SER A 78 26.92 -7.93 -55.18
N GLY A 79 26.34 -6.85 -55.70
CA GLY A 79 24.96 -6.80 -56.18
C GLY A 79 23.91 -7.20 -55.14
N SER A 80 22.85 -7.87 -55.60
CA SER A 80 21.67 -8.23 -54.82
C SER A 80 21.96 -9.17 -53.64
N ALA A 81 22.98 -10.04 -53.73
CA ALA A 81 23.39 -10.89 -52.61
C ALA A 81 23.99 -10.07 -51.45
N GLY A 82 24.69 -8.97 -51.75
CA GLY A 82 25.15 -8.01 -50.75
C GLY A 82 23.99 -7.23 -50.11
N ALA A 83 23.02 -6.79 -50.93
CA ALA A 83 21.83 -6.08 -50.44
C ALA A 83 21.02 -6.93 -49.44
N VAL A 84 20.69 -8.19 -49.79
CA VAL A 84 19.95 -9.09 -48.89
C VAL A 84 20.69 -9.36 -47.56
N LEU A 85 22.03 -9.40 -47.56
CA LEU A 85 22.80 -9.50 -46.32
C LEU A 85 22.81 -8.21 -45.51
N GLN A 86 22.74 -7.05 -46.16
CA GLN A 86 22.62 -5.76 -45.48
C GLN A 86 21.22 -5.57 -44.89
N ASP A 87 20.17 -5.96 -45.60
CA ASP A 87 18.79 -5.88 -45.11
C ASP A 87 18.56 -6.85 -43.94
N LEU A 88 19.08 -8.08 -44.01
CA LEU A 88 19.07 -9.01 -42.86
C LEU A 88 19.80 -8.43 -41.61
N VAL A 89 20.80 -7.56 -41.81
CA VAL A 89 21.43 -6.81 -40.71
C VAL A 89 20.53 -5.66 -40.26
N ASN A 90 19.93 -4.90 -41.17
CA ASN A 90 19.01 -3.80 -40.88
C ASN A 90 17.82 -4.29 -40.04
N ASP A 91 17.12 -5.34 -40.48
CA ASP A 91 16.02 -6.01 -39.77
C ASP A 91 16.44 -6.40 -38.34
N SER A 92 17.65 -6.96 -38.20
CA SER A 92 18.18 -7.37 -36.88
C SER A 92 18.51 -6.20 -35.95
N LEU A 93 18.74 -5.00 -36.51
CA LEU A 93 18.95 -3.76 -35.75
C LEU A 93 17.60 -3.09 -35.41
N GLU A 94 16.60 -3.18 -36.29
CA GLU A 94 15.25 -2.68 -36.05
C GLU A 94 14.54 -3.50 -34.97
N ALA A 95 14.53 -4.82 -35.09
CA ALA A 95 14.02 -5.73 -34.06
C ALA A 95 14.75 -5.61 -32.71
N ARG A 96 15.99 -5.09 -32.70
CA ARG A 96 16.71 -4.72 -31.45
C ARG A 96 16.17 -3.42 -30.86
N ARG A 97 15.88 -2.39 -31.67
CA ARG A 97 15.28 -1.12 -31.20
C ARG A 97 13.87 -1.35 -30.66
N ASP A 98 13.06 -2.13 -31.36
CA ASP A 98 11.69 -2.44 -30.94
C ASP A 98 11.66 -3.18 -29.62
N ALA A 99 12.54 -4.19 -29.46
CA ALA A 99 12.71 -4.88 -28.20
C ALA A 99 13.17 -3.94 -27.07
N GLN A 100 14.09 -3.02 -27.33
CA GLN A 100 14.54 -2.01 -26.35
C GLN A 100 13.41 -1.05 -25.95
N THR A 101 12.58 -0.61 -26.91
CA THR A 101 11.38 0.21 -26.64
C THR A 101 10.36 -0.56 -25.81
N GLN A 102 10.06 -1.82 -26.16
CA GLN A 102 9.15 -2.68 -25.40
C GLN A 102 9.67 -2.93 -23.97
N ASP A 103 10.98 -3.16 -23.83
CA ASP A 103 11.67 -3.36 -22.55
C ASP A 103 11.66 -2.09 -21.66
N ALA A 104 11.73 -0.91 -22.27
CA ALA A 104 11.62 0.38 -21.57
C ALA A 104 10.19 0.62 -21.07
N LEU A 105 9.18 0.36 -21.91
CA LEU A 105 7.77 0.44 -21.54
C LEU A 105 7.41 -0.53 -20.39
N GLN A 106 7.97 -1.74 -20.40
CA GLN A 106 7.82 -2.68 -19.28
C GLN A 106 8.46 -2.15 -17.99
N PHE A 107 9.69 -1.61 -18.05
CA PHE A 107 10.34 -1.02 -16.87
C PHE A 107 9.58 0.20 -16.34
N GLN A 108 9.00 1.03 -17.21
CA GLN A 108 8.17 2.16 -16.82
C GLN A 108 6.92 1.68 -16.09
N GLY A 109 6.15 0.74 -16.66
CA GLY A 109 4.96 0.17 -15.99
C GLY A 109 5.27 -0.51 -14.65
N ILE A 110 6.42 -1.19 -14.52
CA ILE A 110 6.89 -1.73 -13.24
C ILE A 110 7.16 -0.60 -12.24
N THR A 111 7.84 0.47 -12.67
CA THR A 111 8.19 1.62 -11.83
C THR A 111 6.94 2.38 -11.36
N ASP A 112 5.98 2.61 -12.25
CA ASP A 112 4.72 3.27 -11.96
C ASP A 112 3.86 2.44 -11.00
N SER A 113 3.82 1.11 -11.16
CA SER A 113 3.12 0.22 -10.21
C SER A 113 3.76 0.24 -8.81
N LEU A 114 5.09 0.38 -8.72
CA LEU A 114 5.82 0.51 -7.45
C LEU A 114 5.62 1.90 -6.82
N ALA A 115 5.44 2.94 -7.62
CA ALA A 115 5.07 4.27 -7.14
C ALA A 115 3.63 4.28 -6.59
N ALA A 116 2.69 3.64 -7.31
CA ALA A 116 1.30 3.51 -6.89
C ALA A 116 1.14 2.71 -5.59
N SER A 117 1.83 1.57 -5.43
CA SER A 117 1.76 0.78 -4.19
C SER A 117 2.35 1.53 -2.99
N ARG A 118 3.43 2.30 -3.18
CA ARG A 118 3.96 3.21 -2.15
C ARG A 118 2.96 4.30 -1.77
N GLN A 119 2.29 4.93 -2.73
CA GLN A 119 1.24 5.92 -2.46
C GLN A 119 0.08 5.30 -1.69
N GLN A 120 -0.37 4.09 -2.06
CA GLN A 120 -1.40 3.36 -1.32
C GLN A 120 -0.97 3.06 0.13
N SER A 121 0.23 2.54 0.36
CA SER A 121 0.75 2.28 1.71
C SER A 121 0.86 3.56 2.57
N LEU A 122 1.23 4.70 1.97
CA LEU A 122 1.24 6.00 2.66
C LEU A 122 -0.18 6.51 2.98
N LEU A 123 -1.14 6.29 2.09
CA LEU A 123 -2.55 6.62 2.31
C LEU A 123 -3.21 5.72 3.36
N GLU A 124 -2.80 4.46 3.48
CA GLU A 124 -3.25 3.57 4.54
C GLU A 124 -2.64 3.95 5.89
N GLN A 125 -1.35 4.29 5.94
CA GLN A 125 -0.70 4.84 7.13
C GLN A 125 -1.36 6.15 7.58
N SER A 126 -1.69 7.06 6.66
CA SER A 126 -2.38 8.31 7.01
C SER A 126 -3.81 8.04 7.50
N ARG A 127 -4.59 7.20 6.82
CA ARG A 127 -5.94 6.78 7.26
C ARG A 127 -5.93 6.10 8.63
N ALA A 128 -4.93 5.27 8.92
CA ALA A 128 -4.75 4.66 10.24
C ALA A 128 -4.46 5.72 11.32
N ALA A 129 -3.55 6.66 11.05
CA ALA A 129 -3.24 7.76 11.95
C ALA A 129 -4.44 8.69 12.20
N THR A 130 -5.19 9.05 11.14
CA THR A 130 -6.43 9.86 11.27
C THR A 130 -7.49 9.13 12.09
N ARG A 131 -7.69 7.82 11.88
CA ARG A 131 -8.61 7.01 12.70
C ARG A 131 -8.18 6.99 14.17
N PHE A 132 -6.89 6.81 14.46
CA PHE A 132 -6.36 6.84 15.82
C PHE A 132 -6.56 8.21 16.50
N PHE A 133 -6.33 9.31 15.78
CA PHE A 133 -6.59 10.66 16.29
C PHE A 133 -8.09 10.87 16.58
N PHE A 134 -8.96 10.42 15.67
CA PHE A 134 -10.41 10.56 15.83
C PHE A 134 -10.96 9.71 16.97
N ASP A 135 -10.55 8.45 17.11
CA ASP A 135 -10.92 7.56 18.24
C ASP A 135 -10.47 8.14 19.58
N ARG A 136 -9.25 8.71 19.64
CA ARG A 136 -8.71 9.38 20.83
C ARG A 136 -9.50 10.66 21.16
N PHE A 137 -9.85 11.46 20.16
CA PHE A 137 -10.57 12.72 20.32
C PHE A 137 -12.04 12.51 20.74
N SER A 138 -12.76 11.58 20.09
CA SER A 138 -14.13 11.22 20.44
C SER A 138 -14.21 10.56 21.82
N SER A 139 -13.23 9.73 22.19
CA SER A 139 -13.14 9.16 23.55
C SER A 139 -12.98 10.25 24.62
N GLY A 140 -12.20 11.29 24.34
CA GLY A 140 -12.08 12.47 25.22
C GLY A 140 -13.41 13.21 25.38
N LEU A 141 -14.07 13.53 24.26
CA LEU A 141 -15.37 14.22 24.27
C LEU A 141 -16.48 13.43 25.00
N GLY A 142 -16.47 12.10 24.90
CA GLY A 142 -17.38 11.24 25.67
C GLY A 142 -17.17 11.37 27.19
N ALA A 143 -15.91 11.43 27.64
CA ALA A 143 -15.58 11.64 29.05
C ALA A 143 -16.03 13.01 29.58
N TYR A 144 -15.84 14.09 28.79
CA TYR A 144 -16.24 15.44 29.19
C TYR A 144 -17.77 15.59 29.32
N LYS A 145 -18.56 14.91 28.49
CA LYS A 145 -20.03 14.87 28.67
C LYS A 145 -20.43 14.17 29.97
N LYS A 146 -19.85 13.01 30.28
CA LYS A 146 -20.17 12.28 31.52
C LYS A 146 -19.82 13.07 32.78
N ALA A 147 -18.70 13.80 32.77
CA ALA A 147 -18.28 14.69 33.86
C ALA A 147 -19.15 15.96 34.01
N GLN A 148 -20.01 16.28 33.04
CA GLN A 148 -21.03 17.34 33.15
C GLN A 148 -22.33 16.82 33.79
N GLU A 149 -22.78 15.62 33.42
CA GLU A 149 -23.98 14.99 34.02
C GLU A 149 -23.81 14.69 35.51
N GLU A 150 -22.65 14.19 35.93
CA GLU A 150 -22.32 13.94 37.35
C GLU A 150 -22.29 15.22 38.20
N LYS A 151 -22.33 16.40 37.58
CA LYS A 151 -22.24 17.70 38.24
C LYS A 151 -23.55 18.50 38.31
N GLN A 152 -24.70 17.90 37.96
CA GLN A 152 -25.98 18.50 38.33
C GLN A 152 -26.19 18.38 39.85
N PRO A 153 -26.31 19.49 40.60
CA PRO A 153 -26.71 19.40 41.99
C PRO A 153 -28.17 18.93 42.03
N VAL A 154 -28.41 17.79 42.70
CA VAL A 154 -29.78 17.32 42.97
C VAL A 154 -30.47 18.40 43.78
N ILE A 155 -31.43 19.10 43.15
CA ILE A 155 -32.21 20.15 43.79
C ILE A 155 -32.98 19.49 44.94
N ALA A 156 -32.60 19.84 46.17
CA ALA A 156 -33.15 19.20 47.36
C ALA A 156 -34.67 19.37 47.40
N ALA A 157 -35.38 18.26 47.57
CA ALA A 157 -36.83 18.30 47.75
C ALA A 157 -37.19 19.19 48.96
N PRO A 158 -38.19 20.09 48.85
CA PRO A 158 -38.55 20.97 49.95
C PRO A 158 -38.99 20.15 51.16
N ALA A 159 -38.42 20.47 52.33
CA ALA A 159 -38.71 19.76 53.57
C ALA A 159 -40.19 19.88 53.97
N PRO A 160 -40.80 18.84 54.58
CA PRO A 160 -42.18 18.90 55.05
C PRO A 160 -42.34 19.95 56.15
N THR A 161 -43.32 20.84 55.99
CA THR A 161 -43.64 21.90 56.94
C THR A 161 -44.17 21.34 58.27
N PRO A 162 -43.73 21.87 59.44
CA PRO A 162 -44.25 21.44 60.73
C PRO A 162 -45.69 21.90 60.92
N THR A 163 -46.60 20.95 61.21
CA THR A 163 -48.03 21.25 61.39
C THR A 163 -48.29 21.77 62.81
N ILE A 164 -48.65 23.04 62.95
CA ILE A 164 -48.94 23.66 64.26
C ILE A 164 -50.38 23.32 64.67
N PRO A 165 -50.63 22.77 65.89
CA PRO A 165 -51.98 22.44 66.34
C PRO A 165 -52.78 23.70 66.69
N LYS A 166 -53.91 23.93 66.00
CA LYS A 166 -54.74 25.12 66.19
C LYS A 166 -56.05 24.81 66.92
N THR A 167 -55.99 24.95 68.25
CA THR A 167 -57.07 25.37 69.18
C THR A 167 -58.54 25.20 68.75
N TRP A 168 -59.29 24.40 69.52
CA TRP A 168 -60.76 24.51 69.59
C TRP A 168 -61.17 25.83 70.28
N PRO A 169 -62.28 26.43 69.83
CA PRO A 169 -63.41 26.69 70.74
C PRO A 169 -64.72 26.06 70.22
N GLY A 170 -65.66 25.72 71.11
CA GLY A 170 -66.87 24.95 70.78
C GLY A 170 -68.21 25.68 70.95
N SER A 171 -69.29 24.90 71.13
CA SER A 171 -70.73 25.30 71.11
C SER A 171 -71.25 25.51 69.68
N ILE A 172 -72.53 25.31 69.29
CA ILE A 172 -73.85 25.11 69.94
C ILE A 172 -74.61 24.06 69.03
N LEU A 173 -75.61 23.20 69.37
CA LEU A 173 -76.68 23.06 70.38
C LEU A 173 -77.03 21.53 70.57
N VAL A 174 -78.13 21.24 71.28
CA VAL A 174 -78.86 19.96 71.55
C VAL A 174 -78.21 19.05 72.59
#